data_AF-A0A954MCR5-F1
#
_entry.id   AF-A0A954MCR5-F1
#
_cell.length_a   1.000
_cell.length_b   1.000
_cell.length_c   1.000
_cell.angle_alpha   90.00
_cell.angle_beta   90.00
_cell.angle_gamma   90.00
#
_symmetry.space_group_name_H-M   'P 1'
#
loop_
_entity.id
_entity.type
_entity.pdbx_description
1 polymer ?
#
loop_
_entity_poly.entity_id
_entity_poly.type
_entity_poly.pdbx_seq_one_letter_code
_entity_poly.pdbx_strand_id
1 'polypeptide(L)'
;MSAVKNKRKKAVVNAQVQWTLAYRVVLHFFVFICAGAIFGLINQFLMDPFGGVSKNLSSFWRHSGPMLFALLCLMPIFIRDTLTLSNRMAGPICRLQDTVKRIANGEEVPPLSFRKSDMWQDLPAQFNAMTEQLRKGAGGHVQKLPEELAESIGRSDAGEFVNV
;
A
#
# COMPACT_ATOMS: atom_id res chain seq x y z
N MET A 1 -25.54 -30.16 10.22
CA MET A 1 -24.20 -29.53 10.08
C MET A 1 -24.31 -28.39 9.08
N SER A 2 -24.36 -27.15 9.55
CA SER A 2 -24.48 -25.95 8.72
C SER A 2 -23.11 -25.56 8.15
N ALA A 3 -23.02 -25.55 6.82
CA ALA A 3 -21.81 -25.16 6.10
C ALA A 3 -21.48 -23.68 6.39
N VAL A 4 -20.33 -23.45 7.04
CA VAL A 4 -19.77 -22.11 7.26
C VAL A 4 -19.45 -21.51 5.88
N LYS A 5 -20.34 -20.65 5.40
CA LYS A 5 -20.18 -19.92 4.14
C LYS A 5 -19.04 -18.91 4.31
N ASN A 6 -17.83 -19.34 3.95
CA ASN A 6 -16.61 -18.57 4.06
C ASN A 6 -16.67 -17.38 3.08
N LYS A 7 -17.25 -16.25 3.52
CA LYS A 7 -17.23 -14.98 2.82
C LYS A 7 -15.81 -14.40 2.90
N ARG A 8 -14.85 -14.98 2.17
CA ARG A 8 -13.60 -14.29 1.84
C ARG A 8 -13.96 -13.08 0.98
N LYS A 9 -14.20 -11.95 1.63
CA LYS A 9 -14.30 -10.66 0.94
C LYS A 9 -12.97 -10.44 0.24
N LYS A 10 -13.06 -10.40 -1.10
CA LYS A 10 -11.98 -10.21 -2.05
C LYS A 10 -11.14 -8.99 -1.63
N ALA A 11 -9.97 -9.22 -1.04
CA ALA A 11 -8.97 -8.18 -0.75
C ALA A 11 -8.21 -7.74 -2.02
N VAL A 12 -8.84 -7.89 -3.20
CA VAL A 12 -8.42 -7.27 -4.46
C VAL A 12 -9.32 -6.04 -4.65
N VAL A 13 -9.31 -5.13 -3.66
CA VAL A 13 -10.08 -3.89 -3.71
C VAL A 13 -9.48 -2.91 -4.72
N ASN A 14 -8.24 -3.12 -5.17
CA ASN A 14 -7.61 -2.23 -6.14
C ASN A 14 -7.03 -2.94 -7.37
N ALA A 15 -7.76 -3.91 -7.92
CA ALA A 15 -7.43 -4.53 -9.21
C ALA A 15 -7.21 -3.48 -10.31
N GLN A 16 -7.89 -2.32 -10.23
CA GLN A 16 -7.78 -1.23 -11.21
C GLN A 16 -6.43 -0.49 -11.14
N VAL A 17 -5.96 -0.10 -9.95
CA VAL A 17 -4.62 0.53 -9.79
C VAL A 17 -3.51 -0.49 -10.03
N GLN A 18 -3.74 -1.76 -9.70
CA GLN A 18 -2.78 -2.85 -9.94
C GLN A 18 -2.64 -3.20 -11.43
N TRP A 19 -3.74 -3.20 -12.19
CA TRP A 19 -3.69 -3.31 -13.65
C TRP A 19 -2.96 -2.13 -14.28
N THR A 20 -3.15 -0.92 -13.73
CA THR A 20 -2.42 0.27 -14.18
C THR A 20 -0.91 0.11 -13.96
N LEU A 21 -0.49 -0.41 -12.81
CA LEU A 21 0.93 -0.65 -12.52
C LEU A 21 1.50 -1.77 -13.40
N ALA A 22 0.79 -2.89 -13.54
CA ALA A 22 1.21 -4.00 -14.40
C ALA A 22 1.37 -3.56 -15.84
N TYR A 23 0.38 -2.82 -16.38
CA TYR A 23 0.45 -2.28 -17.73
C TYR A 23 1.64 -1.34 -17.91
N ARG A 24 1.92 -0.46 -16.94
CA ARG A 24 3.12 0.39 -16.99
C ARG A 24 4.40 -0.44 -17.03
N VAL A 25 4.53 -1.47 -16.18
CA VAL A 25 5.71 -2.34 -16.16
C VAL A 25 5.88 -3.05 -17.51
N VAL A 26 4.80 -3.61 -18.06
CA VAL A 26 4.81 -4.25 -19.39
C VAL A 26 5.23 -3.26 -20.48
N LEU A 27 4.68 -2.04 -20.46
CA LEU A 27 5.00 -1.00 -21.43
C LEU A 27 6.48 -0.61 -21.35
N HIS A 28 7.00 -0.34 -20.15
CA HIS A 28 8.42 -0.02 -19.98
C HIS A 28 9.32 -1.18 -20.43
N PHE A 29 8.93 -2.42 -20.14
CA PHE A 29 9.67 -3.60 -20.58
C PHE A 29 9.67 -3.74 -22.10
N PHE A 30 8.53 -3.48 -22.76
CA PHE A 30 8.43 -3.49 -24.21
C PHE A 30 9.27 -2.37 -24.84
N VAL A 31 9.19 -1.15 -24.31
CA VAL A 31 10.03 -0.02 -24.74
C VAL A 31 11.52 -0.34 -24.58
N PHE A 32 11.92 -0.99 -23.47
CA PHE A 32 13.29 -1.43 -23.25
C PHE A 32 13.75 -2.45 -24.30
N ILE A 33 12.93 -3.46 -24.60
CA ILE A 33 13.22 -4.44 -25.66
C ILE A 33 13.34 -3.75 -27.02
N CYS A 34 12.42 -2.85 -27.37
CA CYS A 34 12.46 -2.11 -28.62
C CYS A 34 13.69 -1.22 -28.72
N ALA A 35 14.03 -0.49 -27.66
CA ALA A 35 15.23 0.35 -27.61
C ALA A 35 16.51 -0.50 -27.79
N GLY A 36 16.60 -1.64 -27.10
CA GLY A 36 17.72 -2.58 -27.26
C GLY A 36 17.81 -3.17 -28.67
N ALA A 37 16.67 -3.51 -29.27
CA ALA A 37 16.62 -4.03 -30.63
C ALA A 37 17.03 -2.97 -31.67
N ILE A 38 16.55 -1.73 -31.53
CA ILE A 38 16.95 -0.59 -32.38
C ILE A 38 18.44 -0.33 -32.23
N PHE A 39 18.96 -0.28 -31.00
CA PHE A 39 20.37 -0.09 -30.75
C PHE A 39 21.22 -1.20 -31.38
N GLY A 40 20.81 -2.46 -31.23
CA GLY A 40 21.49 -3.59 -31.85
C GLY A 40 21.44 -3.57 -33.38
N LEU A 41 20.33 -3.12 -33.98
CA LEU A 41 20.22 -2.91 -35.43
C LEU A 41 21.12 -1.78 -35.92
N ILE A 42 21.16 -0.64 -35.22
CA ILE A 42 22.08 0.46 -35.52
C ILE A 42 23.52 -0.05 -35.49
N ASN A 43 23.90 -0.77 -34.43
CA ASN A 43 25.25 -1.34 -34.31
C ASN A 43 25.57 -2.33 -35.44
N GLN A 44 24.60 -3.16 -35.85
CA GLN A 44 24.75 -4.08 -36.97
C GLN A 44 24.97 -3.34 -38.30
N PHE A 45 24.25 -2.25 -38.54
CA PHE A 45 24.43 -1.40 -39.72
C PHE A 45 25.75 -0.63 -39.71
N LEU A 46 26.25 -0.25 -38.53
CA LEU A 46 27.57 0.37 -38.41
C LEU A 46 28.70 -0.62 -38.72
N MET A 47 28.53 -1.90 -38.39
CA MET A 47 29.51 -2.96 -38.68
C MET A 47 29.55 -3.37 -40.17
N ASP A 48 28.40 -3.46 -40.84
CA ASP A 48 28.32 -3.79 -42.28
C ASP A 48 27.35 -2.83 -43.00
N PRO A 49 27.78 -1.58 -43.29
CA PRO A 49 26.90 -0.55 -43.85
C PRO A 49 26.49 -0.82 -45.30
N PHE A 50 27.25 -1.66 -46.02
CA PHE A 50 26.98 -2.02 -47.42
C PHE A 50 26.35 -3.42 -47.56
N GLY A 51 26.34 -4.23 -46.50
CA GLY A 51 25.60 -5.47 -46.42
C GLY A 51 24.11 -5.16 -46.38
N GLY A 52 23.41 -5.34 -47.51
CA GLY A 52 22.00 -4.95 -47.64
C GLY A 52 21.07 -5.35 -46.47
N VAL A 53 19.96 -4.62 -46.35
CA VAL A 53 19.03 -4.66 -45.19
C VAL A 53 18.66 -6.08 -44.73
N SER A 54 18.39 -7.00 -45.66
CA SER A 54 18.01 -8.38 -45.33
C SER A 54 19.12 -9.16 -44.63
N LYS A 55 20.38 -8.96 -45.04
CA LYS A 55 21.56 -9.61 -44.45
C LYS A 55 21.80 -9.07 -43.04
N ASN A 56 21.72 -7.75 -42.85
CA ASN A 56 21.87 -7.14 -41.53
C ASN A 56 20.76 -7.58 -40.57
N LEU A 57 19.51 -7.65 -41.04
CA LEU A 57 18.40 -8.13 -40.21
C LEU A 57 18.56 -9.61 -39.81
N SER A 58 18.96 -10.47 -40.76
CA SER A 58 19.22 -11.89 -40.49
C SER A 58 20.40 -12.09 -39.52
N SER A 59 21.46 -11.30 -39.68
CA SER A 59 22.61 -11.32 -38.77
C SER A 59 22.21 -10.86 -37.37
N PHE A 60 21.47 -9.75 -37.26
CA PHE A 60 20.95 -9.28 -35.97
C PHE A 60 20.08 -10.35 -35.31
N TRP A 61 19.16 -10.99 -36.04
CA TRP A 61 18.28 -12.01 -35.47
C TRP A 61 19.05 -13.24 -34.98
N ARG A 62 20.11 -13.65 -35.67
CA ARG A 62 20.97 -14.77 -35.22
C ARG A 62 21.73 -14.45 -33.93
N HIS A 63 22.22 -13.22 -33.76
CA HIS A 63 22.99 -12.84 -32.58
C HIS A 63 22.11 -12.44 -31.40
N SER A 64 21.08 -11.61 -31.66
CA SER A 64 20.23 -11.01 -30.64
C SER A 64 18.96 -11.82 -30.36
N GLY A 65 18.50 -12.66 -31.29
CA GLY A 65 17.27 -13.44 -31.16
C GLY A 65 17.19 -14.30 -29.89
N PRO A 66 18.23 -15.10 -29.56
CA PRO A 66 18.24 -15.88 -28.32
C PRO A 66 18.12 -15.00 -27.06
N MET A 67 18.79 -13.84 -27.05
CA MET A 67 18.75 -12.88 -25.94
C MET A 67 17.37 -12.23 -25.81
N LEU A 68 16.78 -11.77 -26.92
CA LEU A 68 15.44 -11.19 -26.95
C LEU A 68 14.37 -12.20 -26.52
N PHE A 69 14.52 -13.46 -26.92
CA PHE A 69 13.64 -14.53 -26.50
C PHE A 69 13.75 -14.79 -24.99
N ALA A 70 14.97 -14.84 -24.44
CA ALA A 70 15.18 -14.98 -23.00
C ALA A 70 14.54 -13.80 -22.22
N LEU A 71 14.69 -12.57 -22.70
CA LEU A 71 14.03 -11.38 -22.13
C LEU A 71 12.50 -11.52 -22.15
N LEU A 72 11.93 -11.99 -23.26
CA LEU A 72 10.49 -12.23 -23.37
C LEU A 72 10.00 -13.28 -22.37
N CYS A 73 10.77 -14.36 -22.17
CA CYS A 73 10.47 -15.39 -21.17
C CYS A 73 10.60 -14.89 -19.72
N LEU A 74 11.46 -13.90 -19.47
CA LEU A 74 11.61 -13.25 -18.16
C LEU A 74 10.46 -12.30 -17.82
N MET A 75 9.79 -11.73 -18.84
CA MET A 75 8.67 -10.81 -18.66
C MET A 75 7.57 -11.32 -17.70
N PRO A 76 6.99 -12.53 -17.87
CA PRO A 76 5.94 -13.02 -16.97
C PRO A 76 6.42 -13.18 -15.52
N ILE A 77 7.69 -13.51 -15.31
CA ILE A 77 8.29 -13.64 -13.98
C ILE A 77 8.35 -12.25 -13.32
N PHE A 78 8.89 -11.25 -14.03
CA PHE A 78 8.96 -9.87 -13.56
C PHE A 78 7.58 -9.29 -13.24
N ILE A 79 6.58 -9.55 -14.08
CA ILE A 79 5.20 -9.11 -13.84
C ILE A 79 4.67 -9.74 -12.55
N ARG A 80 4.82 -11.06 -12.41
CA ARG A 80 4.34 -11.79 -11.23
C ARG A 80 4.99 -11.28 -9.95
N ASP A 81 6.31 -11.10 -9.95
CA ASP A 81 7.04 -10.65 -8.77
C ASP A 81 6.64 -9.22 -8.38
N THR A 82 6.55 -8.32 -9.37
CA THR A 82 6.12 -6.93 -9.15
C THR A 82 4.71 -6.86 -8.57
N LEU A 83 3.78 -7.65 -9.14
CA LEU A 83 2.40 -7.73 -8.66
C LEU A 83 2.32 -8.32 -7.25
N THR A 84 3.12 -9.34 -6.96
CA THR A 84 3.15 -9.98 -5.63
C THR A 84 3.66 -9.01 -4.57
N LEU A 85 4.72 -8.26 -4.87
CA LEU A 85 5.25 -7.23 -3.98
C LEU A 85 4.21 -6.13 -3.73
N SER A 86 3.58 -5.63 -4.80
CA SER A 86 2.52 -4.62 -4.70
C SER A 86 1.34 -5.09 -3.84
N ASN A 87 0.90 -6.35 -4.04
CA ASN A 87 -0.16 -6.96 -3.23
C ASN A 87 0.21 -7.05 -1.74
N ARG A 88 1.46 -7.42 -1.44
CA ARG A 88 1.96 -7.49 -0.06
C ARG A 88 2.01 -6.11 0.61
N MET A 89 2.22 -5.04 -0.15
CA MET A 89 2.16 -3.66 0.37
C MET A 89 0.72 -3.16 0.57
N ALA A 90 -0.19 -3.48 -0.35
CA ALA A 90 -1.56 -2.96 -0.32
C ALA A 90 -2.40 -3.54 0.83
N GLY A 91 -2.19 -4.82 1.19
CA GLY A 91 -2.96 -5.50 2.25
C GLY A 91 -2.95 -4.78 3.61
N PRO A 92 -1.76 -4.50 4.19
CA PRO A 92 -1.63 -3.76 5.44
C PRO A 92 -2.25 -2.36 5.40
N ILE A 93 -2.08 -1.64 4.28
CA ILE A 93 -2.62 -0.27 4.10
C ILE A 93 -4.15 -0.27 4.09
N CYS A 94 -4.79 -1.23 3.41
CA CYS A 94 -6.25 -1.35 3.44
C CYS A 94 -6.76 -1.61 4.87
N ARG A 95 -6.10 -2.47 5.64
CA ARG A 95 -6.47 -2.72 7.05
C ARG A 95 -6.33 -1.47 7.92
N LEU A 96 -5.28 -0.68 7.69
CA LEU A 96 -5.10 0.59 8.37
C LEU A 96 -6.23 1.57 8.05
N GLN A 97 -6.58 1.75 6.78
CA GLN A 97 -7.69 2.62 6.37
C GLN A 97 -9.02 2.22 7.00
N ASP A 98 -9.33 0.93 7.01
CA ASP A 98 -10.55 0.42 7.66
C ASP A 98 -10.53 0.69 9.17
N THR A 99 -9.39 0.51 9.82
CA THR A 99 -9.23 0.78 11.26
C THR A 99 -9.42 2.27 11.57
N VAL A 100 -8.81 3.16 10.78
CA VAL A 100 -8.97 4.62 10.90
C VAL A 100 -10.43 5.03 10.74
N LYS A 101 -11.14 4.49 9.73
CA LYS A 101 -12.57 4.78 9.53
C LYS A 101 -13.42 4.36 10.72
N ARG A 102 -13.14 3.20 11.31
CA ARG A 102 -13.88 2.71 12.49
C ARG A 102 -13.64 3.59 13.72
N ILE A 103 -12.39 4.00 13.96
CA ILE A 103 -12.06 4.96 15.03
C ILE A 103 -12.76 6.30 14.80
N ALA A 104 -12.78 6.80 13.56
CA ALA A 104 -13.47 8.05 13.22
C ALA A 104 -14.99 8.00 13.46
N ASN A 105 -15.59 6.81 13.37
CA ASN A 105 -17.00 6.57 13.70
C ASN A 105 -17.25 6.39 15.21
N GLY A 106 -16.21 6.50 16.05
CA GLY A 106 -16.32 6.30 17.49
C GLY A 106 -16.42 4.83 17.92
N GLU A 107 -16.13 3.88 17.03
CA GLU A 107 -16.10 2.46 17.40
C GLU A 107 -14.87 2.15 18.25
N GLU A 108 -15.02 1.30 19.26
CA GLU A 108 -13.86 0.69 19.92
C GLU A 108 -13.23 -0.35 18.99
N VAL A 109 -11.98 -0.10 18.60
CA VAL A 109 -11.23 -0.94 17.66
C VAL A 109 -10.06 -1.60 18.38
N PRO A 110 -9.87 -2.93 18.24
CA PRO A 110 -8.73 -3.60 18.85
C PRO A 110 -7.40 -3.10 18.25
N PRO A 111 -6.27 -3.26 18.97
CA PRO A 111 -4.95 -2.84 18.50
C PRO A 111 -4.64 -3.40 17.11
N LEU A 112 -4.18 -2.53 16.22
CA LEU A 112 -3.75 -2.90 14.88
C LEU A 112 -2.56 -3.85 15.00
N SER A 113 -2.57 -4.93 14.23
CA SER A 113 -1.42 -5.82 14.10
C SER A 113 -1.28 -6.31 12.65
N PHE A 114 -0.04 -6.36 12.18
CA PHE A 114 0.31 -6.94 10.89
C PHE A 114 1.05 -8.26 11.10
N ARG A 115 1.11 -9.09 10.05
CA ARG A 115 1.78 -10.39 10.12
C ARG A 115 3.28 -10.16 10.14
N LYS A 116 4.06 -10.99 10.85
CA LYS A 116 5.54 -10.87 10.96
C LYS A 116 6.29 -10.73 9.62
N SER A 117 5.69 -11.21 8.54
CA SER A 117 6.22 -11.15 7.19
C SER A 117 5.68 -9.97 6.39
N ASP A 118 5.12 -8.93 6.98
CA ASP A 118 4.64 -7.75 6.24
C ASP A 118 5.71 -6.65 6.25
N MET A 119 5.74 -5.80 5.22
CA MET A 119 6.79 -4.77 5.07
C MET A 119 6.72 -3.64 6.12
N TRP A 120 5.62 -3.56 6.86
CA TRP A 120 5.27 -2.42 7.72
C TRP A 120 5.25 -2.80 9.21
N GLN A 121 6.24 -3.54 9.71
CA GLN A 121 6.22 -4.08 11.09
C GLN A 121 6.10 -3.00 12.18
N ASP A 122 6.66 -1.81 11.95
CA ASP A 122 6.70 -0.75 12.95
C ASP A 122 5.43 0.13 12.94
N LEU A 123 4.69 0.13 11.82
CA LEU A 123 3.52 0.99 11.64
C LEU A 123 2.37 0.67 12.62
N PRO A 124 2.03 -0.61 12.91
CA PRO A 124 1.06 -0.94 13.93
C PRO A 124 1.44 -0.43 15.32
N ALA A 125 2.71 -0.55 15.69
CA ALA A 125 3.17 -0.11 17.01
C ALA A 125 3.01 1.41 17.16
N GLN A 126 3.44 2.17 16.16
CA GLN A 126 3.29 3.64 16.14
C GLN A 126 1.80 4.05 16.12
N PHE A 127 0.98 3.39 15.31
CA PHE A 127 -0.45 3.66 15.22
C PHE A 127 -1.16 3.38 16.55
N ASN A 128 -0.90 2.22 17.18
CA ASN A 128 -1.50 1.86 18.46
C ASN A 128 -1.10 2.83 19.58
N ALA A 129 0.16 3.29 19.58
CA ALA A 129 0.62 4.30 20.52
C ALA A 129 -0.13 5.62 20.35
N MET A 130 -0.35 6.07 19.11
CA MET A 130 -1.13 7.26 18.80
C MET A 130 -2.59 7.11 19.26
N THR A 131 -3.25 6.00 18.94
CA THR A 131 -4.66 5.79 19.32
C THR A 131 -4.84 5.71 20.83
N GLU A 132 -3.88 5.12 21.55
CA GLU A 132 -3.93 5.06 23.01
C GLU A 132 -3.73 6.45 23.64
N GLN A 133 -2.88 7.31 23.06
CA GLN A 133 -2.75 8.69 23.51
C GLN A 133 -4.04 9.50 23.26
N LEU A 134 -4.67 9.33 22.11
CA LEU A 134 -5.96 9.95 21.82
C LEU A 134 -7.04 9.49 22.80
N ARG A 135 -7.07 8.19 23.14
CA ARG A 135 -8.00 7.64 24.13
C ARG A 135 -7.77 8.23 25.53
N LYS A 136 -6.51 8.32 25.95
CA LYS A 136 -6.13 8.93 27.23
C LYS A 136 -6.42 10.43 27.29
N GLY A 137 -6.17 11.16 26.19
CA GLY A 137 -6.46 12.59 26.08
C GLY A 137 -7.97 12.89 26.08
N ALA A 138 -8.77 12.09 25.37
CA ALA A 138 -10.22 12.19 25.37
C ALA A 138 -10.85 11.83 26.74
N GLY A 139 -10.26 10.86 27.45
CA GLY A 139 -10.66 10.52 28.82
C GLY A 139 -10.25 11.55 29.89
N GLY A 140 -9.22 12.37 29.61
CA GLY A 140 -8.69 13.36 30.56
C GLY A 140 -9.55 14.61 30.76
N HIS A 141 -10.46 14.92 29.83
CA HIS A 141 -11.38 16.06 29.96
C HIS A 141 -12.67 15.74 30.75
N VAL A 142 -12.95 14.47 31.04
CA VAL A 142 -14.14 14.04 31.79
C VAL A 142 -13.85 13.91 33.30
N GLN A 143 -12.58 13.90 33.73
CA GLN A 143 -12.23 13.61 35.13
C GLN A 143 -11.93 14.84 36.00
N LYS A 144 -12.00 16.08 35.48
CA LYS A 144 -11.69 17.31 36.24
C LYS A 144 -12.86 18.25 36.57
N LEU A 145 -14.11 17.83 36.39
CA LEU A 145 -15.29 18.48 36.99
C LEU A 145 -16.15 17.37 37.63
N PRO A 146 -16.57 17.40 38.93
CA PRO A 146 -16.71 18.54 39.84
C PRO A 146 -16.28 18.24 41.30
N GLU A 147 -15.07 18.66 41.73
CA GLU A 147 -14.80 18.80 43.17
C GLU A 147 -14.73 20.30 43.53
N GLU A 148 -14.09 21.13 42.69
CA GLU A 148 -14.13 22.60 42.81
C GLU A 148 -15.52 23.21 42.50
N LEU A 149 -16.34 22.54 41.68
CA LEU A 149 -17.74 22.94 41.44
C LEU A 149 -18.66 22.51 42.60
N ALA A 150 -18.35 21.42 43.28
CA ALA A 150 -19.08 21.01 44.48
C ALA A 150 -18.72 21.92 45.68
N GLU A 151 -17.45 22.36 45.78
CA GLU A 151 -17.00 23.29 46.81
C GLU A 151 -17.51 24.73 46.59
N SER A 152 -17.63 25.18 45.34
CA SER A 152 -18.17 26.51 45.02
C SER A 152 -19.70 26.60 45.17
N ILE A 153 -20.44 25.52 44.89
CA ILE A 153 -21.89 25.44 45.13
C ILE A 153 -22.18 25.31 46.64
N GLY A 154 -21.38 24.55 47.40
CA GLY A 154 -21.55 24.41 48.85
C GLY A 154 -21.22 25.66 49.68
N ARG A 155 -20.41 26.59 49.17
CA ARG A 155 -20.15 27.90 49.82
C ARG A 155 -21.18 28.97 49.52
N SER A 156 -21.89 28.88 48.40
CA SER A 156 -22.83 29.93 47.97
C SER A 156 -24.16 29.87 48.74
N ASP A 157 -24.59 28.69 49.19
CA ASP A 157 -25.89 28.51 49.87
C ASP A 157 -25.85 28.74 51.39
N ALA A 158 -24.67 28.94 51.99
CA ALA A 158 -24.52 29.15 53.43
C ALA A 158 -24.53 30.63 53.87
N GLY A 159 -24.61 31.57 52.93
CA GLY A 159 -24.43 33.01 53.20
C GLY A 159 -25.69 33.89 53.14
N GLU A 160 -26.83 33.41 52.64
CA GLU A 160 -27.96 34.28 52.27
C GLU A 160 -29.28 33.99 53.02
N PHE A 161 -29.21 33.42 54.23
CA PHE A 161 -30.38 33.27 55.11
C PHE A 161 -30.09 33.67 56.56
N VAL A 162 -29.51 34.85 56.79
CA VAL A 162 -29.58 35.53 58.11
C VAL A 162 -29.67 37.04 57.89
N ASN A 163 -30.87 37.55 57.61
CA ASN A 163 -31.41 38.83 58.11
C ASN A 163 -32.69 39.19 57.33
N VAL A 164 -33.84 38.75 57.84
CA VAL A 164 -35.10 39.51 57.83
C VAL A 164 -35.79 39.24 59.16
#